data_AF-A0A351R9Q5-F1
#
_entry.id   AF-A0A351R9Q5-F1
#
_cell.length_a   1.000
_cell.length_b   1.000
_cell.length_c   1.000
_cell.angle_alpha   90.00
_cell.angle_beta   90.00
_cell.angle_gamma   90.00
#
_symmetry.space_group_name_H-M   'P 1'
#
loop_
_entity.id
_entity.type
_entity.pdbx_description
1 polymer ?
#
loop_
_entity_poly.entity_id
_entity_poly.type
_entity_poly.pdbx_seq_one_letter_code
_entity_poly.pdbx_strand_id
1 'polypeptide(L)'
;YTTPEIFAEISMQMQERGNTQQATEVVSINAELLEVVNEGEYLIASVLFTGQLRENNEMLENIDEVWHIQRNANDVNSTWLLAGVQQVSIQ
;
A
#
# COMPACT_ATOMS: atom_id res chain seq x y z
N TYR A 1 -8.96 4.81 -5.49
CA TYR A 1 -8.10 4.84 -4.28
C TYR A 1 -6.64 4.53 -4.57
N THR A 2 -6.27 4.16 -5.80
CA THR A 2 -4.89 3.97 -6.26
C THR A 2 -4.60 4.91 -7.44
N THR A 3 -3.34 5.10 -7.80
CA THR A 3 -2.99 5.69 -9.10
C THR A 3 -3.42 4.76 -10.25
N PRO A 4 -3.52 5.25 -11.49
CA PRO A 4 -3.82 4.41 -12.65
C PRO A 4 -2.84 3.26 -12.84
N GLU A 5 -1.56 3.49 -12.55
CA GLU A 5 -0.49 2.51 -12.68
C GLU A 5 -0.67 1.36 -11.68
N ILE A 6 -0.84 1.68 -10.39
CA ILE A 6 -1.07 0.69 -9.34
C ILE A 6 -2.41 -0.03 -9.53
N PHE A 7 -3.43 0.67 -10.04
CA PHE A 7 -4.71 0.03 -10.39
C PHE A 7 -4.53 -1.03 -11.47
N ALA A 8 -3.77 -0.72 -12.52
CA ALA A 8 -3.51 -1.66 -13.61
C ALA A 8 -2.75 -2.89 -13.12
N GLU A 9 -1.74 -2.70 -12.28
CA GLU A 9 -0.96 -3.79 -11.69
C GLU A 9 -1.83 -4.71 -10.82
N ILE A 10 -2.58 -4.16 -9.87
CA ILE A 10 -3.48 -4.96 -9.01
C ILE A 10 -4.54 -5.67 -9.87
N SER A 11 -5.06 -5.00 -10.90
CA SER A 11 -6.03 -5.60 -11.81
C SER A 11 -5.46 -6.80 -12.58
N MET A 12 -4.20 -6.74 -12.99
CA MET A 12 -3.51 -7.88 -13.60
C MET A 12 -3.32 -9.02 -12.61
N GLN A 13 -2.82 -8.74 -11.40
CA GLN A 13 -2.65 -9.77 -10.36
C GLN A 13 -3.97 -10.46 -10.01
N MET A 14 -5.08 -9.70 -9.93
CA MET A 14 -6.42 -10.25 -9.70
C MET A 14 -6.89 -11.13 -10.87
N GLN A 15 -6.58 -10.77 -12.11
CA GLN A 15 -6.89 -11.59 -13.29
C GLN A 15 -6.08 -12.90 -13.30
N GLU A 16 -4.78 -12.82 -13.02
CA GLU A 16 -3.87 -13.98 -12.96
C GLU A 16 -4.28 -14.96 -11.86
N ARG A 17 -4.70 -14.44 -10.70
CA ARG A 17 -5.23 -15.24 -9.59
C ARG A 17 -6.52 -15.99 -9.96
N GLY A 18 -7.30 -15.47 -10.91
CA GLY A 18 -8.54 -16.07 -11.38
C GLY A 18 -9.57 -16.25 -10.26
N ASN A 19 -10.15 -17.44 -10.16
CA ASN A 19 -11.19 -17.74 -9.15
C ASN A 19 -10.62 -18.30 -7.83
N THR A 20 -9.31 -18.21 -7.62
CA THR A 20 -8.65 -18.70 -6.40
C THR A 20 -9.08 -17.84 -5.22
N GLN A 21 -9.65 -18.47 -4.19
CA GLN A 21 -10.01 -17.77 -2.97
C GLN A 21 -8.74 -17.45 -2.16
N GLN A 22 -8.61 -16.19 -1.76
CA GLN A 22 -7.56 -15.67 -0.88
C GLN A 22 -8.29 -14.79 0.12
N ALA A 23 -8.14 -15.12 1.39
CA ALA A 23 -8.63 -14.33 2.49
C ALA A 23 -7.43 -13.86 3.29
N THR A 24 -7.21 -12.55 3.33
CA THR A 24 -6.19 -11.93 4.17
C THR A 24 -6.88 -11.39 5.42
N GLU A 25 -6.48 -11.90 6.58
CA GLU A 25 -6.91 -11.44 7.90
C GLU A 25 -5.82 -10.53 8.47
N VAL A 26 -6.19 -9.29 8.80
CA VAL A 26 -5.28 -8.34 9.47
C VAL A 26 -5.49 -8.45 10.98
N VAL A 27 -4.50 -9.00 11.69
CA VAL A 27 -4.59 -9.23 13.15
C VAL A 27 -4.18 -8.00 13.93
N SER A 28 -3.10 -7.36 13.50
CA SER A 28 -2.65 -6.09 14.07
C SER A 28 -1.99 -5.25 12.99
N ILE A 29 -2.14 -3.94 13.10
CA ILE A 29 -1.46 -3.00 12.21
C ILE A 29 -1.14 -1.72 12.98
N ASN A 30 0.06 -1.22 12.77
CA ASN A 30 0.55 0.06 13.21
C ASN A 30 0.92 0.89 11.97
N ALA A 31 0.72 2.21 12.06
CA ALA A 31 1.04 3.13 10.98
C ALA A 31 1.89 4.28 11.53
N GLU A 32 3.02 4.55 10.89
CA GLU A 32 3.92 5.64 11.23
C GLU A 32 4.20 6.49 9.98
N LEU A 33 3.89 7.78 10.03
CA LEU A 33 4.23 8.70 8.96
C LEU A 33 5.74 8.96 9.00
N LEU A 34 6.47 8.50 7.98
CA LEU A 34 7.90 8.69 7.88
C LEU A 34 8.24 10.09 7.36
N GLU A 35 7.59 10.50 6.29
CA GLU A 35 7.84 11.80 5.65
C GLU A 35 6.67 12.26 4.78
N VAL A 36 6.68 13.56 4.49
CA VAL A 36 5.85 14.16 3.44
C VAL A 36 6.75 15.06 2.60
N VAL A 37 6.84 14.78 1.31
CA VAL A 37 7.70 15.50 0.36
C VAL A 37 6.88 16.07 -0.79
N ASN A 38 7.34 17.19 -1.36
CA ASN A 38 6.82 17.70 -2.63
C ASN A 38 7.70 17.18 -3.75
N GLU A 39 7.11 16.45 -4.68
CA GLU A 39 7.77 15.96 -5.90
C GLU A 39 7.00 16.45 -7.12
N GLY A 40 7.52 17.51 -7.75
CA GLY A 40 6.86 18.17 -8.88
C GLY A 40 5.47 18.69 -8.50
N GLU A 41 4.45 18.16 -9.15
CA GLU A 41 3.04 18.52 -8.96
C GLU A 41 2.35 17.72 -7.84
N TYR A 42 3.07 16.84 -7.16
CA TYR A 42 2.52 15.93 -6.15
C TYR A 42 3.09 16.19 -4.75
N LEU A 43 2.23 16.04 -3.75
CA LEU A 43 2.63 15.79 -2.37
C LEU A 43 2.60 14.27 -2.17
N ILE A 44 3.72 13.71 -1.72
CA ILE A 44 3.87 12.29 -1.43
C ILE A 44 4.04 12.13 0.08
N ALA A 45 3.20 11.31 0.69
CA ALA A 45 3.33 10.87 2.06
C ALA A 45 3.81 9.42 2.07
N SER A 46 4.90 9.16 2.78
CA SER A 46 5.46 7.82 2.97
C SER A 46 5.08 7.34 4.37
N VAL A 47 4.32 6.25 4.46
CA VAL A 47 3.81 5.71 5.72
C VAL A 47 4.36 4.29 5.89
N LEU A 48 5.05 4.05 7.01
CA LEU A 48 5.46 2.72 7.41
C LEU A 48 4.28 2.00 8.07
N PHE A 49 3.90 0.86 7.52
CA PHE A 49 2.95 -0.08 8.09
C PHE A 49 3.71 -1.30 8.62
N THR A 50 3.57 -1.54 9.93
CA THR A 50 4.08 -2.76 10.57
C THR A 50 2.94 -3.50 11.24
N GLY A 51 3.01 -4.83 11.30
CA GLY A 51 1.89 -5.59 11.86
C GLY A 51 1.97 -7.07 11.61
N GLN A 52 0.83 -7.73 11.77
CA GLN A 52 0.66 -9.16 11.56
C GLN A 52 -0.57 -9.44 10.71
N LEU A 53 -0.38 -10.24 9.65
CA LEU A 53 -1.46 -10.75 8.82
C LEU A 53 -1.45 -12.27 8.77
N ARG A 54 -2.55 -12.83 8.31
CA ARG A 54 -2.69 -14.25 8.00
C ARG A 54 -3.39 -14.40 6.67
N GLU A 55 -2.86 -15.24 5.80
CA GLU A 55 -3.52 -15.59 4.54
C GLU A 55 -4.12 -17.00 4.62
N ASN A 56 -5.37 -17.19 4.19
CA ASN A 56 -6.00 -18.51 4.03
C ASN A 56 -5.94 -19.47 5.23
N ASN A 57 -6.00 -18.94 6.45
CA ASN A 57 -5.82 -19.68 7.70
C ASN A 57 -4.41 -20.29 7.89
N GLU A 58 -3.41 -19.81 7.16
CA GLU A 58 -2.01 -20.20 7.31
C GLU A 58 -1.37 -19.57 8.57
N MET A 59 -0.04 -19.61 8.66
CA MET A 59 0.68 -19.02 9.79
C MET A 59 0.56 -17.49 9.77
N LEU A 60 0.70 -16.89 10.96
CA LEU A 60 0.81 -15.44 11.04
C LEU A 60 2.15 -15.00 10.46
N GLU A 61 2.10 -14.00 9.59
CA GLU A 61 3.25 -13.37 8.98
C GLU A 61 3.33 -11.92 9.44
N ASN A 62 4.56 -11.44 9.64
CA ASN A 62 4.78 -10.04 9.93
C ASN A 62 4.80 -9.25 8.63
N ILE A 63 4.22 -8.05 8.65
CA ILE A 63 4.40 -7.06 7.60
C ILE A 63 5.29 -5.93 8.08
N ASP A 64 6.07 -5.43 7.15
CA ASP A 64 6.94 -4.26 7.30
C ASP A 64 7.00 -3.59 5.92
N GLU A 65 6.09 -2.66 5.66
CA GLU A 65 5.85 -2.10 4.34
C GLU A 65 5.78 -0.58 4.38
N VAL A 66 6.52 0.10 3.51
CA VAL A 66 6.36 1.54 3.29
C VAL A 66 5.40 1.76 2.14
N TRP A 67 4.30 2.44 2.42
CA TRP A 67 3.28 2.80 1.44
C TRP A 67 3.46 4.26 1.05
N HIS A 68 3.60 4.51 -0.24
CA HIS A 68 3.67 5.86 -0.81
C HIS A 68 2.30 6.25 -1.33
N ILE A 69 1.75 7.31 -0.75
CA ILE A 69 0.42 7.83 -1.09
C ILE A 69 0.62 9.25 -1.61
N GLN A 70 0.03 9.58 -2.75
CA GLN A 70 0.20 10.89 -3.38
C GLN A 70 -1.12 11.63 -3.57
N ARG A 71 -1.08 12.95 -3.54
CA ARG A 71 -2.16 13.82 -4.01
C ARG A 71 -1.59 14.98 -4.81
N ASN A 72 -2.44 15.67 -5.57
CA ASN A 72 -2.00 16.87 -6.28
C ASN A 72 -1.65 17.98 -5.26
N ALA A 73 -0.46 18.57 -5.38
CA ALA A 73 0.02 19.59 -4.45
C ALA A 73 -0.75 20.92 -4.61
N ASN A 74 -1.18 21.22 -5.84
CA ASN A 74 -1.86 22.46 -6.23
C ASN A 74 -3.37 22.43 -5.99
N ASP A 75 -3.94 21.27 -5.67
CA ASP A 75 -5.35 21.10 -5.29
C ASP A 75 -5.46 20.54 -3.87
N VAL A 76 -5.83 21.40 -2.94
CA VAL A 76 -6.04 21.06 -1.52
C VAL A 76 -7.16 20.04 -1.29
N ASN A 77 -8.11 19.93 -2.23
CA ASN A 77 -9.23 18.99 -2.16
C ASN A 77 -8.94 17.68 -2.91
N SER A 78 -7.74 17.55 -3.52
CA SER A 78 -7.38 16.33 -4.23
C SER A 78 -7.26 15.14 -3.29
N THR A 79 -7.73 13.99 -3.77
CA THR A 79 -7.73 12.74 -3.00
C THR A 79 -6.33 12.12 -2.97
N TRP A 80 -5.95 11.55 -1.83
CA TRP A 80 -4.76 10.73 -1.70
C TRP A 80 -4.94 9.37 -2.39
N LEU A 81 -3.99 9.00 -3.23
CA LEU A 81 -4.00 7.78 -4.02
C LEU A 81 -2.74 6.96 -3.73
N LEU A 82 -2.89 5.66 -3.52
CA LEU A 82 -1.75 4.74 -3.39
C LEU A 82 -0.94 4.73 -4.69
N ALA A 83 0.32 5.13 -4.61
CA ALA A 83 1.26 5.26 -5.72
C ALA A 83 2.33 4.14 -5.72
N GLY A 84 2.53 3.47 -4.59
CA GLY A 84 3.42 2.33 -4.50
C GLY A 84 3.47 1.72 -3.11
N VAL A 85 3.91 0.46 -3.03
CA VAL A 85 4.18 -0.27 -1.79
C VAL A 85 5.59 -0.85 -1.90
N GLN A 86 6.40 -0.63 -0.86
CA GLN A 86 7.75 -1.16 -0.76
C GLN A 86 7.84 -2.07 0.47
N GLN A 87 8.22 -3.34 0.26
CA GLN A 87 8.57 -4.26 1.33
C GLN A 87 9.88 -3.82 1.98
N VAL A 88 9.90 -3.67 3.30
CA VAL A 88 11.11 -3.43 4.08
C VAL A 88 11.77 -4.79 4.27
N SER A 89 12.80 -5.07 3.46
CA SER A 89 13.58 -6.28 3.63
C SER A 89 14.42 -6.16 4.90
N ILE A 90 14.04 -6.87 5.97
CA ILE A 90 14.95 -7.08 7.10
C ILE A 90 15.97 -8.14 6.63
N GLN A 91 17.22 -7.71 6.38
CA GLN A 91 18.35 -8.62 6.13
C GLN A 91 18.78 -9.33 7.42
#